data_AF-A0A9D0U0F4-F1
#
_entry.id   AF-A0A9D0U0F4-F1
#
_cell.length_a   1.000
_cell.length_b   1.000
_cell.length_c   1.000
_cell.angle_alpha   90.00
_cell.angle_beta   90.00
_cell.angle_gamma   90.00
#
_symmetry.space_group_name_H-M   'P 1'
#
loop_
_entity.id
_entity.type
_entity.pdbx_description
1 polymer ?
#
loop_
_entity_poly.entity_id
_entity_poly.type
_entity_poly.pdbx_seq_one_letter_code
_entity_poly.pdbx_strand_id
1 'polypeptide(L)' 'MAIQTILRMGNPLLLQLSEPVKYFNTAALEHLINDLWDTMRANNGAGLAAPQIGVLQQVVVFGMQYNSRYPDANPVP' A
#
# COMPACT_ATOMS: atom_id res chain seq x y z
N MET A 1 12.21 4.81 -0.83
CA MET A 1 11.98 4.35 -2.21
C MET A 1 10.78 5.12 -2.81
N ALA A 2 10.47 4.95 -4.09
CA ALA A 2 9.81 6.02 -4.86
C ALA A 2 8.32 6.20 -4.46
N ILE A 3 7.83 7.45 -4.47
CA ILE A 3 6.40 7.72 -4.32
C ILE A 3 5.72 7.31 -5.63
N GLN A 4 4.84 6.31 -5.55
CA GLN A 4 4.11 5.78 -6.69
C GLN A 4 2.79 6.53 -6.92
N THR A 5 2.31 6.49 -8.16
CA THR A 5 1.00 7.08 -8.49
C THR A 5 -0.11 6.18 -7.98
N ILE A 6 -1.01 6.75 -7.15
CA ILE A 6 -2.20 6.02 -6.68
C ILE A 6 -3.27 6.02 -7.77
N LEU A 7 -3.65 4.83 -8.22
CA LEU A 7 -4.77 4.61 -9.14
C LEU A 7 -6.08 5.09 -8.51
N ARG A 8 -6.95 5.64 -9.36
CA ARG A 8 -8.26 6.17 -8.94
C ARG A 8 -9.38 5.22 -9.33
N MET A 9 -10.52 5.38 -8.66
CA MET A 9 -11.74 4.62 -8.94
C MET A 9 -12.08 4.63 -10.43
N GLY A 10 -12.51 3.47 -10.94
CA GLY A 10 -12.76 3.23 -12.36
C GLY A 10 -11.58 2.63 -13.13
N ASN A 11 -10.38 2.60 -12.54
CA ASN A 11 -9.26 1.87 -13.14
C ASN A 11 -9.53 0.34 -13.05
N PRO A 12 -9.47 -0.42 -14.17
CA PRO A 12 -9.80 -1.84 -14.19
C PRO A 12 -8.87 -2.69 -13.31
N LEU A 13 -7.62 -2.26 -13.08
CA LEU A 13 -6.69 -2.99 -12.20
C LEU A 13 -7.17 -3.06 -10.76
N LEU A 14 -7.96 -2.08 -10.31
CA LEU A 14 -8.54 -2.08 -8.95
C LEU A 14 -9.65 -3.13 -8.78
N LEU A 15 -10.13 -3.73 -9.88
CA LEU A 15 -11.15 -4.78 -9.89
C LEU A 15 -10.55 -6.17 -10.13
N GLN A 16 -9.26 -6.26 -10.46
CA GLN A 16 -8.60 -7.53 -10.74
C GLN A 16 -8.18 -8.23 -9.45
N LEU A 17 -8.29 -9.56 -9.44
CA LEU A 17 -7.78 -10.38 -8.35
C LEU A 17 -6.25 -10.31 -8.36
N SER A 18 -5.66 -10.02 -7.20
CA SER A 18 -4.21 -10.01 -7.04
C SER A 18 -3.66 -11.41 -6.80
N GLU A 19 -2.45 -11.67 -7.30
CA GLU A 19 -1.78 -12.95 -7.14
C GLU A 19 -1.15 -13.09 -5.74
N PRO A 20 -1.16 -14.30 -5.15
CA PRO A 20 -0.51 -14.54 -3.87
C PRO A 20 1.01 -14.38 -4.00
N VAL A 21 1.64 -13.84 -2.95
CA VAL A 21 3.10 -13.80 -2.84
C VAL A 21 3.62 -15.23 -2.64
N LYS A 22 4.42 -15.73 -3.58
CA LYS A 22 4.99 -17.09 -3.53
C LYS A 22 6.38 -17.16 -2.89
N TYR A 23 7.13 -16.07 -2.94
CA TYR A 23 8.52 -16.01 -2.48
C TYR A 23 8.72 -14.83 -1.53
N PHE A 24 9.09 -15.16 -0.30
CA PHE A 24 9.41 -14.19 0.75
C PHE A 24 10.91 -13.89 0.79
N ASN A 25 11.30 -12.81 1.46
CA ASN A 25 12.69 -12.35 1.60
C ASN A 25 13.39 -12.12 0.26
N THR A 26 12.64 -11.58 -0.72
CA THR A 26 13.19 -11.17 -2.01
C THR A 26 13.35 -9.66 -2.03
N ALA A 27 14.42 -9.17 -2.67
CA ALA A 27 14.63 -7.74 -2.84
C ALA A 27 13.43 -7.06 -3.54
N ALA A 28 12.76 -7.75 -4.46
CA ALA A 28 11.57 -7.26 -5.13
C ALA A 28 10.38 -7.04 -4.16
N LEU A 29 10.17 -7.96 -3.21
CA LEU A 29 9.11 -7.82 -2.20
C LEU A 29 9.45 -6.70 -1.21
N GLU A 30 10.70 -6.61 -0.76
CA GLU A 30 11.16 -5.51 0.12
C GLU A 30 11.00 -4.15 -0.56
N HIS A 31 11.37 -4.05 -1.83
CA HIS A 31 11.17 -2.86 -2.65
C HIS A 31 9.69 -2.47 -2.76
N LEU A 32 8.80 -3.43 -3.05
CA LEU A 32 7.36 -3.18 -3.10
C LEU A 32 6.82 -2.65 -1.76
N ILE A 33 7.23 -3.26 -0.65
CA ILE A 33 6.81 -2.84 0.69
C ILE A 33 7.28 -1.41 0.99
N ASN A 34 8.52 -1.07 0.62
CA ASN A 34 9.04 0.29 0.81
C ASN A 34 8.29 1.32 -0.04
N ASP A 35 8.04 1.05 -1.32
CA ASP A 35 7.25 1.92 -2.20
C ASP A 35 5.84 2.14 -1.65
N LEU A 36 5.21 1.10 -1.08
CA LEU A 36 3.89 1.20 -0.45
C LEU A 36 3.91 2.10 0.79
N TRP A 37 4.89 1.94 1.68
CA TRP A 37 5.03 2.80 2.85
C TRP A 37 5.29 4.25 2.49
N ASP A 38 6.19 4.50 1.55
CA ASP A 38 6.55 5.86 1.13
C ASP A 38 5.37 6.55 0.44
N THR A 39 4.65 5.82 -0.42
CA THR A 39 3.44 6.32 -1.07
C THR A 39 2.32 6.60 -0.07
N MET A 40 2.11 5.70 0.90
CA MET A 40 1.07 5.87 1.93
C MET A 40 1.35 7.10 2.79
N ARG A 41 2.59 7.26 3.27
CA ARG A 41 3.01 8.39 4.11
C ARG A 41 2.92 9.72 3.36
N ALA A 42 3.35 9.76 2.09
CA ALA A 42 3.25 10.95 1.26
C ALA A 42 1.80 11.43 1.03
N ASN A 43 0.82 10.53 1.17
CA ASN A 43 -0.60 10.81 0.98
C ASN A 43 -1.40 10.86 2.30
N ASN A 44 -0.73 10.89 3.46
CA ASN A 44 -1.37 10.85 4.79
C ASN A 44 -2.39 9.69 4.93
N GLY A 45 -2.09 8.54 4.33
CA GLY A 45 -2.94 7.36 4.35
C GLY A 45 -2.85 6.56 5.66
N ALA A 46 -3.92 5.82 5.98
CA ALA A 46 -3.92 4.84 7.08
C ALA A 46 -3.43 3.45 6.62
N GLY A 47 -3.55 3.17 5.32
CA GLY A 47 -3.21 1.91 4.68
C GLY A 47 -3.14 2.06 3.16
N LEU A 48 -2.42 1.17 2.50
CA LEU A 48 -2.28 1.11 1.05
C LEU A 48 -2.03 -0.34 0.59
N ALA A 49 -2.75 -0.78 -0.43
CA ALA A 49 -2.56 -2.09 -1.06
C ALA A 49 -1.82 -1.99 -2.40
N ALA A 50 -1.01 -3.00 -2.74
CA ALA A 50 -0.24 -3.06 -3.99
C ALA A 50 -1.04 -2.77 -5.27
N PRO A 51 -2.30 -3.21 -5.42
CA PRO A 51 -3.08 -2.89 -6.62
C PRO A 51 -3.35 -1.40 -6.80
N GLN A 52 -3.38 -0.64 -5.70
CA GLN A 52 -3.57 0.81 -5.75
C GLN A 52 -2.40 1.55 -6.39
N ILE A 53 -1.23 0.92 -6.52
CA ILE A 53 -0.07 1.43 -7.27
C ILE A 53 0.18 0.64 -8.56
N GLY A 54 -0.79 -0.17 -9.00
CA GLY A 54 -0.72 -0.94 -10.24
C GLY A 54 0.00 -2.29 -10.13
N VAL A 55 0.31 -2.77 -8.93
CA VAL A 55 0.98 -4.06 -8.71
C VAL A 55 -0.03 -5.10 -8.20
N LEU A 56 -0.36 -6.09 -9.01
CA LEU A 56 -1.34 -7.15 -8.67
C LEU A 56 -0.74 -8.27 -7.81
N GLN A 57 -0.21 -7.90 -6.64
CA GLN A 57 0.22 -8.85 -5.60
C GLN A 57 -0.60 -8.65 -4.33
N GLN A 58 -0.86 -9.74 -3.60
CA GLN A 58 -1.56 -9.72 -2.31
C GLN A 58 -0.65 -9.18 -1.19
N VAL A 59 -0.35 -7.88 -1.27
CA VAL A 59 0.47 -7.16 -0.28
C VAL A 59 -0.28 -5.89 0.12
N VAL A 60 -0.36 -5.66 1.43
CA VAL A 60 -0.92 -4.44 2.00
C VAL A 60 0.05 -3.92 3.07
N VAL A 61 0.12 -2.60 3.19
CA VAL A 61 0.69 -1.94 4.37
C VAL A 61 -0.42 -1.17 5.06
N PHE A 62 -0.39 -1.15 6.37
CA PHE A 62 -1.23 -0.31 7.21
C PHE A 62 -0.44 -0.02 8.47
N GLY A 63 -0.72 1.13 9.07
CA GLY A 63 -0.06 1.53 10.30
C GLY A 63 -0.15 3.03 10.46
N MET A 64 -0.58 3.44 11.65
CA MET A 64 -0.84 4.82 11.97
C MET A 64 -0.54 5.04 13.45
N GLN A 65 0.36 5.96 13.75
CA GLN A 65 0.53 6.47 15.13
C GLN A 65 -0.51 7.54 15.44
N TYR A 66 -0.79 8.39 14.45
CA TYR A 66 -1.84 9.41 14.45
C TYR A 66 -2.23 9.66 12.99
N ASN A 67 -3.53 9.74 12.70
CA ASN A 67 -4.03 10.04 11.36
C ASN A 67 -4.99 11.23 11.44
N SER A 68 -4.68 12.33 10.76
CA SER A 68 -5.53 13.52 10.74
C SER A 68 -6.93 13.27 10.13
N ARG A 69 -7.06 12.24 9.28
CA ARG A 69 -8.34 11.78 8.73
C ARG A 69 -9.16 10.95 9.73
N TYR A 70 -8.50 10.34 10.71
CA TYR A 70 -9.10 9.50 11.76
C TYR A 70 -8.51 9.86 13.13
N PRO A 71 -8.82 11.06 13.68
CA PRO A 71 -8.13 11.61 14.84
C PRO A 71 -8.34 10.80 16.12
N ASP A 72 -9.45 10.07 16.21
CA ASP A 72 -9.84 9.31 17.41
C ASP A 72 -9.48 7.81 17.34
N ALA A 73 -8.81 7.38 16.26
CA ALA A 73 -8.45 5.98 16.09
C ALA A 73 -7.21 5.62 16.92
N ASN A 74 -7.25 4.46 17.57
CA ASN A 74 -6.10 3.93 18.30
C ASN A 74 -4.91 3.69 17.35
N PRO A 75 -3.66 3.89 17.83
CA PRO A 75 -2.48 3.59 17.04
C PRO A 75 -2.46 2.12 16.60
N VAL A 76 -2.10 1.88 15.34
CA VAL A 76 -1.87 0.54 14.80
C VAL A 76 -0.40 0.46 14.37
N PRO A 77 0.39 -0.49 14.90
CA PRO A 77 1.78 -0.69 14.50
C PRO A 77 1.90 -1.17 13.06
#